data_AF-A0A2S3WBD3-F1
#
_entry.id   AF-A0A2S3WBD3-F1
#
_cell.length_a   1.000
_cell.length_b   1.000
_cell.length_c   1.000
_cell.angle_alpha   90.00
_cell.angle_beta   90.00
_cell.angle_gamma   90.00
#
_symmetry.space_group_name_H-M   'P 1'
#
loop_
_entity.id
_entity.type
_entity.pdbx_description
1 polymer ?
#
loop_
_entity_poly.entity_id
_entity_poly.type
_entity_poly.pdbx_seq_one_letter_code
_entity_poly.pdbx_strand_id
1 'polypeptide(L)'
;MTTRAAINILGDGSIIDITSLGRADMTVEHPGPGQYLVHGTLGMCPPPEGWGYVTNQMDAGASIAIGYSGDVLSVSVAKEGEPADLLHSITLHVSVDDLPLPELPPVPEPDFDDLLALVQAETAQRRAVADSMIAPLMDAVELGRANEQKLAALKAWKNYRLDLVDLPEQDGYPLDIAWPTPPA
;
A
#
# COMPACT_ATOMS: atom_id res chain seq x y z
N MET A 1 -12.56 6.00 -4.13
CA MET A 1 -13.12 4.73 -3.63
C MET A 1 -13.88 5.10 -2.36
N THR A 2 -15.02 4.46 -2.12
CA THR A 2 -15.88 4.75 -0.97
C THR A 2 -15.90 3.54 -0.07
N THR A 3 -15.94 3.74 1.24
CA THR A 3 -16.02 2.66 2.22
C THR A 3 -17.20 2.86 3.16
N ARG A 4 -17.53 1.85 3.94
CA ARG A 4 -18.65 1.90 4.88
C ARG A 4 -18.24 2.56 6.20
N ALA A 5 -19.17 3.32 6.76
CA ALA A 5 -19.15 3.78 8.14
C ALA A 5 -20.51 3.49 8.79
N ALA A 6 -20.49 3.28 10.10
CA ALA A 6 -21.68 3.22 10.93
C ALA A 6 -21.65 4.43 11.88
N ILE A 7 -22.71 5.23 11.88
CA ILE A 7 -22.88 6.35 12.79
C ILE A 7 -24.06 6.06 13.72
N ASN A 8 -23.84 6.15 15.03
CA ASN A 8 -24.88 5.96 16.05
C ASN A 8 -25.29 7.31 16.63
N ILE A 9 -26.56 7.67 16.44
CA ILE A 9 -27.12 8.98 16.77
C ILE A 9 -28.20 8.80 17.84
N LEU A 10 -28.16 9.63 18.88
CA LEU A 10 -29.20 9.70 19.92
C LEU A 10 -30.43 10.48 19.45
N GLY A 11 -31.52 10.31 20.18
CA GLY A 11 -32.75 11.08 19.96
C GLY A 11 -32.61 12.60 20.03
N ASP A 12 -31.65 13.11 20.79
CA ASP A 12 -31.36 14.55 20.89
C ASP A 12 -30.45 15.08 19.75
N GLY A 13 -30.05 14.19 18.83
CA GLY A 13 -29.15 14.50 17.72
C GLY A 13 -27.67 14.35 18.04
N SER A 14 -27.31 14.00 19.28
CA SER A 14 -25.92 13.78 19.68
C SER A 14 -25.36 12.49 19.07
N ILE A 15 -24.13 12.54 18.56
CA ILE A 15 -23.42 11.35 18.05
C ILE A 15 -22.81 10.60 19.24
N ILE A 16 -23.14 9.31 19.39
CA ILE A 16 -22.58 8.44 20.43
C ILE A 16 -21.23 7.88 19.99
N ASP A 17 -21.23 7.33 18.78
CA ASP A 17 -20.11 6.57 18.23
C ASP A 17 -20.10 6.66 16.71
N ILE A 18 -18.89 6.68 16.17
CA ILE A 18 -18.61 6.59 14.75
C ILE A 18 -17.63 5.44 14.53
N THR A 19 -18.10 4.39 13.89
CA THR A 19 -17.25 3.28 13.44
C THR A 19 -17.05 3.41 11.94
N SER A 20 -15.89 3.87 11.50
CA SER A 20 -15.58 4.09 10.08
C SER A 20 -14.33 3.33 9.63
N LEU A 21 -14.35 2.81 8.40
CA LEU A 21 -13.16 2.31 7.71
C LEU A 21 -12.47 3.39 6.86
N GLY A 22 -13.07 4.58 6.78
CA GLY A 22 -12.60 5.72 5.99
C GLY A 22 -12.56 6.98 6.83
N ARG A 23 -12.95 8.09 6.22
CA ARG A 23 -13.18 9.35 6.91
C ARG A 23 -14.22 9.20 8.02
N ALA A 24 -14.01 9.92 9.12
CA ALA A 24 -14.84 9.89 10.32
C ALA A 24 -15.23 11.32 10.79
N ASP A 25 -15.06 12.32 9.93
CA ASP A 25 -15.38 13.74 10.15
C ASP A 25 -16.86 14.07 9.89
N MET A 26 -17.77 13.18 10.31
CA MET A 26 -19.21 13.36 10.15
C MET A 26 -19.78 14.22 11.29
N THR A 27 -20.75 15.06 10.95
CA THR A 27 -21.49 15.88 11.93
C THR A 27 -22.99 15.67 11.77
N VAL A 28 -23.74 15.84 12.85
CA VAL A 28 -25.20 15.72 12.85
C VAL A 28 -25.81 17.02 13.35
N GLU A 29 -26.75 17.56 12.58
CA GLU A 29 -27.59 18.68 12.99
C GLU A 29 -29.01 18.19 13.29
N HIS A 30 -29.62 18.73 14.34
CA HIS A 30 -30.97 18.41 14.75
C HIS A 30 -31.82 19.69 14.75
N PRO A 31 -32.38 20.09 13.58
CA PRO A 31 -33.09 21.37 13.43
C PRO A 31 -34.48 21.38 14.10
N GLY A 32 -35.05 20.22 14.43
CA GLY A 32 -36.36 20.11 15.03
C GLY A 32 -36.76 18.65 15.27
N PRO A 33 -37.89 18.41 15.96
CA PRO A 33 -38.29 17.09 16.41
C PRO A 33 -38.39 16.12 15.23
N GLY A 34 -37.75 14.96 15.39
CA GLY A 34 -37.67 13.90 14.40
C GLY A 34 -36.83 14.23 13.17
N GLN A 35 -36.05 15.32 13.14
CA GLN A 35 -35.20 15.67 11.99
C GLN A 35 -33.73 15.57 12.37
N TYR A 36 -32.98 14.75 11.64
CA TYR A 36 -31.54 14.58 11.81
C TYR A 36 -30.86 14.75 10.46
N LEU A 37 -29.96 15.71 10.34
CA LEU A 37 -29.20 15.99 9.13
C LEU A 37 -27.76 15.55 9.33
N VAL A 38 -27.31 14.52 8.63
CA VAL A 38 -25.95 14.00 8.74
C VAL A 38 -25.10 14.54 7.59
N HIS A 39 -24.00 15.21 7.93
CA HIS A 39 -23.04 15.78 7.00
C HIS A 39 -21.75 14.94 7.00
N GLY A 40 -20.95 15.06 5.93
CA GLY A 40 -19.69 14.32 5.78
C GLY A 40 -19.89 12.86 5.35
N THR A 41 -21.06 12.54 4.78
CA THR A 41 -21.37 11.22 4.24
C THR A 41 -21.62 11.30 2.73
N LEU A 42 -21.38 10.19 2.04
CA LEU A 42 -21.68 9.97 0.62
C LEU A 42 -23.04 9.29 0.43
N GLY A 43 -23.94 9.44 1.41
CA GLY A 43 -25.25 8.80 1.44
C GLY A 43 -25.26 7.45 2.13
N MET A 44 -26.34 6.69 1.94
CA MET A 44 -26.51 5.37 2.55
C MET A 44 -25.60 4.34 1.87
N CYS A 45 -25.01 3.46 2.68
CA CYS A 45 -24.19 2.37 2.18
C CYS A 45 -25.02 1.42 1.29
N PRO A 46 -24.61 1.13 0.04
CA PRO A 46 -25.36 0.25 -0.83
C PRO A 46 -25.25 -1.22 -0.38
N PRO A 47 -26.26 -2.06 -0.68
CA PRO A 47 -26.17 -3.49 -0.44
C PRO A 47 -25.10 -4.13 -1.36
N PRO A 48 -24.35 -5.15 -0.90
CA PRO A 48 -24.49 -5.88 0.38
C PRO A 48 -23.63 -5.35 1.54
N GLU A 49 -22.91 -4.24 1.37
CA GLU A 49 -21.76 -3.86 2.23
C GLU A 49 -22.16 -3.31 3.61
N GLY A 50 -23.42 -2.92 3.76
CA GLY A 50 -24.03 -2.56 5.05
C GLY A 50 -25.34 -1.80 4.89
N TRP A 51 -26.29 -2.28 4.10
CA TRP A 51 -27.47 -1.48 3.79
C TRP A 51 -28.40 -1.20 4.98
N GLY A 52 -28.95 0.01 5.04
CA GLY A 52 -30.07 0.38 5.89
C GLY A 52 -29.68 1.00 7.23
N TYR A 53 -30.62 0.95 8.17
CA TYR A 53 -30.50 1.53 9.51
C TYR A 53 -31.02 0.53 10.55
N VAL A 54 -30.56 0.68 11.78
CA VAL A 54 -30.99 -0.13 12.93
C VAL A 54 -31.40 0.82 14.04
N THR A 55 -32.65 0.71 14.51
CA THR A 55 -33.14 1.44 15.68
C THR A 55 -33.07 0.61 16.94
N ASN A 56 -32.97 1.27 18.09
CA ASN A 56 -33.13 0.61 19.37
C ASN A 56 -34.56 0.02 19.53
N GLN A 57 -34.71 -1.00 20.38
CA GLN A 57 -36.01 -1.61 20.69
C GLN A 57 -37.01 -0.62 21.27
N MET A 58 -36.55 0.39 22.02
CA MET A 58 -37.40 1.46 22.55
C MET A 58 -38.03 2.31 21.43
N ASP A 59 -37.44 2.29 20.24
CA ASP A 59 -37.80 3.06 19.05
C ASP A 59 -38.49 2.21 17.97
N ALA A 60 -38.83 0.96 18.25
CA ALA A 60 -39.40 0.02 17.27
C ALA A 60 -40.73 0.47 16.65
N GLY A 61 -41.41 1.47 17.25
CA GLY A 61 -42.65 2.07 16.74
C GLY A 61 -42.45 3.33 15.90
N ALA A 62 -41.21 3.76 15.66
CA ALA A 62 -40.92 4.95 14.87
C ALA A 62 -40.79 4.60 13.37
N SER A 63 -41.44 5.39 12.52
CA SER A 63 -41.27 5.37 11.08
C SER A 63 -40.10 6.25 10.68
N ILE A 64 -39.15 5.71 9.93
CA ILE A 64 -37.94 6.43 9.51
C ILE A 64 -37.95 6.57 8.00
N ALA A 65 -37.82 7.81 7.53
CA ALA A 65 -37.61 8.16 6.14
C ALA A 65 -36.20 8.72 5.97
N ILE A 66 -35.43 8.19 5.03
CA ILE A 66 -34.06 8.63 4.74
C ILE A 66 -34.03 9.19 3.33
N GLY A 67 -33.45 10.38 3.19
CA GLY A 67 -33.16 11.04 1.91
C GLY A 67 -31.71 11.49 1.89
N TYR A 68 -31.10 11.52 0.71
CA TYR A 68 -29.76 12.08 0.51
C TYR A 68 -29.82 13.12 -0.60
N SER A 69 -29.46 14.36 -0.29
CA SER A 69 -29.49 15.47 -1.24
C SER A 69 -28.44 16.52 -0.87
N GLY A 70 -27.67 16.99 -1.85
CA GLY A 70 -26.69 18.07 -1.65
C GLY A 70 -25.66 17.77 -0.58
N ASP A 71 -25.12 16.54 -0.57
CA ASP A 71 -24.13 16.05 0.39
C ASP A 71 -24.59 15.97 1.86
N VAL A 72 -25.91 16.04 2.07
CA VAL A 72 -26.55 15.89 3.39
C VAL A 72 -27.50 14.71 3.37
N LEU A 73 -27.34 13.82 4.35
CA LEU A 73 -28.25 12.70 4.60
C LEU A 73 -29.32 13.15 5.61
N SER A 74 -30.52 13.41 5.12
CA SER A 74 -31.67 13.75 5.96
C SER A 74 -32.36 12.49 6.45
N VAL A 75 -32.51 12.36 7.76
CA VAL A 75 -33.25 11.29 8.43
C VAL A 75 -34.43 11.92 9.15
N SER A 76 -35.63 11.56 8.73
CA SER A 76 -36.88 11.99 9.34
C SER A 76 -37.52 10.84 10.10
N VAL A 77 -37.85 11.09 11.36
CA VAL A 77 -38.42 10.12 12.30
C VAL A 77 -39.81 10.61 12.71
N ALA A 78 -40.81 9.74 12.60
CA ALA A 78 -42.19 10.03 12.98
C ALA A 78 -42.75 8.90 13.84
N LYS A 79 -43.53 9.23 14.87
CA LYS A 79 -44.22 8.27 15.73
C LYS A 79 -45.72 8.55 15.66
N GLU A 80 -46.50 7.52 15.35
CA GLU A 80 -47.97 7.64 15.18
C GLU A 80 -48.40 8.71 14.15
N GLY A 81 -47.53 9.04 13.19
CA GLY A 81 -47.80 10.03 12.13
C GLY A 81 -47.33 11.45 12.43
N GLU A 82 -46.84 11.72 13.65
CA GLU A 82 -46.29 13.01 14.06
C GLU A 82 -44.75 12.96 14.11
N PRO A 83 -44.04 14.01 13.68
CA PRO A 83 -42.58 14.08 13.78
C PRO A 83 -42.15 14.04 15.26
N ALA A 84 -41.36 13.04 15.62
CA ALA A 84 -40.97 12.79 17.00
C ALA A 84 -39.54 12.26 17.06
N ASP A 85 -38.82 12.69 18.09
CA ASP A 85 -37.45 12.25 18.36
C ASP A 85 -37.41 10.78 18.77
N LEU A 86 -36.25 10.16 18.52
CA LEU A 86 -35.97 8.83 19.05
C LEU A 86 -35.90 8.90 20.58
N LEU A 87 -36.37 7.85 21.24
CA LEU A 87 -36.26 7.65 22.68
C LEU A 87 -34.84 7.22 23.09
N HIS A 88 -34.14 6.52 22.21
CA HIS A 88 -32.79 6.05 22.48
C HIS A 88 -31.82 6.39 21.35
N SER A 89 -31.73 5.56 20.32
CA SER A 89 -30.71 5.75 19.28
C SER A 89 -31.03 5.04 17.97
N ILE A 90 -30.38 5.52 16.91
CA ILE A 90 -30.38 4.93 15.57
C ILE A 90 -28.94 4.75 15.09
N THR A 91 -28.62 3.58 14.56
CA THR A 91 -27.38 3.31 13.83
C THR A 91 -27.65 3.36 12.33
N LEU A 92 -27.01 4.31 11.64
CA LEU A 92 -27.07 4.46 10.19
C LEU A 92 -25.81 3.89 9.58
N HIS A 93 -25.95 3.08 8.53
CA HIS A 93 -24.82 2.68 7.72
C HIS A 93 -24.71 3.58 6.49
N VAL A 94 -23.62 4.34 6.44
CA VAL A 94 -23.36 5.37 5.45
C VAL A 94 -22.09 5.04 4.67
N SER A 95 -21.98 5.57 3.46
CA SER A 95 -20.73 5.56 2.71
C SER A 95 -19.93 6.80 3.08
N VAL A 96 -18.61 6.66 3.15
CA VAL A 96 -17.67 7.76 3.39
C VAL A 96 -16.50 7.63 2.42
N ASP A 97 -15.78 8.73 2.23
CA ASP A 97 -14.51 8.69 1.52
C ASP A 97 -13.51 7.80 2.26
N ASP A 98 -12.63 7.14 1.51
CA ASP A 98 -11.51 6.44 2.11
C ASP A 98 -10.55 7.40 2.82
N LEU A 99 -9.83 6.89 3.81
CA LEU A 99 -8.71 7.65 4.35
C LEU A 99 -7.68 7.85 3.23
N PRO A 100 -7.12 9.08 3.08
CA PRO A 100 -6.01 9.26 2.17
C PRO A 100 -4.89 8.33 2.60
N LEU A 101 -4.28 7.61 1.64
CA LEU A 101 -3.11 6.80 1.92
C LEU A 101 -2.05 7.73 2.53
N PRO A 102 -1.43 7.35 3.66
CA PRO A 102 -0.34 8.15 4.20
C PRO A 102 0.76 8.26 3.14
N GLU A 103 1.19 9.48 2.84
CA GLU A 103 2.36 9.69 2.00
C GLU A 103 3.56 9.10 2.73
N LEU A 104 4.03 7.94 2.27
CA LEU A 104 5.31 7.41 2.73
C LEU A 104 6.39 8.42 2.32
N PRO A 105 7.36 8.73 3.21
CA PRO A 105 8.50 9.53 2.80
C PRO A 105 9.16 8.86 1.59
N PRO A 106 9.73 9.64 0.65
CA PRO A 106 10.49 9.07 -0.44
C PRO A 106 11.57 8.18 0.15
N VAL A 107 11.66 6.94 -0.35
CA VAL A 107 12.77 6.05 0.00
C VAL A 107 14.06 6.82 -0.34
N PRO A 108 14.98 7.03 0.63
CA PRO A 108 16.22 7.74 0.34
C PRO A 108 16.93 7.00 -0.78
N GLU A 109 17.37 7.74 -1.79
CA GLU A 109 18.23 7.17 -2.82
C GLU A 109 19.50 6.62 -2.12
N PRO A 110 19.95 5.41 -2.48
CA PRO A 110 21.16 4.87 -1.89
C PRO A 110 22.30 5.86 -2.13
N ASP A 111 23.09 6.13 -1.08
CA ASP A 111 24.21 7.03 -1.23
C ASP A 111 25.31 6.38 -2.09
N PHE A 112 26.24 7.22 -2.57
CA PHE A 112 27.30 6.77 -3.45
C PHE A 112 28.17 5.68 -2.81
N ASP A 113 28.35 5.71 -1.48
CA ASP A 113 29.19 4.77 -0.74
C ASP A 113 28.52 3.40 -0.62
N ASP A 114 27.21 3.36 -0.40
CA ASP A 114 26.39 2.15 -0.40
C ASP A 114 26.42 1.48 -1.78
N LEU A 115 26.26 2.27 -2.85
CA LEU A 115 26.36 1.77 -4.23
C LEU A 115 27.75 1.23 -4.54
N LEU A 116 28.79 1.95 -4.13
CA LEU A 116 30.17 1.50 -4.28
C LEU A 116 30.41 0.17 -3.56
N ALA A 117 29.92 0.02 -2.33
CA ALA A 117 30.07 -1.22 -1.55
C ALA A 117 29.36 -2.41 -2.21
N LEU A 118 28.15 -2.21 -2.74
CA LEU A 118 27.40 -3.24 -3.48
C LEU A 118 28.14 -3.68 -4.74
N VAL A 119 28.65 -2.72 -5.51
CA VAL A 119 29.42 -2.99 -6.72
C VAL A 119 30.73 -3.73 -6.43
N GLN A 120 31.42 -3.36 -5.35
CA GLN A 120 32.64 -4.05 -4.92
C GLN A 120 32.35 -5.48 -4.49
N ALA A 121 31.24 -5.72 -3.79
CA ALA A 121 30.80 -7.06 -3.41
C ALA A 121 30.48 -7.93 -4.62
N GLU A 122 29.73 -7.40 -5.60
CA GLU A 122 29.43 -8.09 -6.87
C GLU A 122 30.71 -8.41 -7.65
N THR A 123 31.65 -7.45 -7.72
CA THR A 123 32.96 -7.64 -8.37
C THR A 123 33.77 -8.74 -7.67
N ALA A 124 33.76 -8.78 -6.34
CA ALA A 124 34.42 -9.82 -5.57
C ALA A 124 33.80 -11.20 -5.83
N GLN A 125 32.47 -11.30 -5.88
CA GLN A 125 31.77 -12.54 -6.19
C GLN A 125 32.13 -13.06 -7.58
N ARG A 126 32.11 -12.19 -8.60
CA ARG A 126 32.44 -12.56 -9.99
C ARG A 126 33.90 -12.99 -10.14
N ARG A 127 34.82 -12.35 -9.42
CA ARG A 127 36.23 -12.77 -9.39
C ARG A 127 36.42 -14.13 -8.73
N ALA A 128 35.71 -14.40 -7.63
CA ALA A 128 35.78 -15.72 -6.98
C ALA A 128 35.32 -16.85 -7.90
N VAL A 129 34.27 -16.62 -8.69
CA VAL A 129 33.84 -17.56 -9.74
C VAL A 129 34.95 -17.76 -10.79
N ALA A 130 35.52 -16.66 -11.31
CA ALA A 130 36.60 -16.74 -12.30
C ALA A 130 37.80 -17.52 -11.77
N ASP A 131 38.23 -17.26 -10.52
CA ASP A 131 39.35 -17.95 -9.89
C ASP A 131 39.06 -19.44 -9.72
N SER A 132 37.83 -19.82 -9.35
CA SER A 132 37.43 -21.24 -9.25
C SER A 132 37.48 -21.98 -10.59
N MET A 133 37.23 -21.28 -11.70
CA MET A 133 37.30 -21.84 -13.06
C MET A 133 38.73 -21.89 -13.60
N ILE A 134 39.55 -20.89 -13.26
CA ILE A 134 40.95 -20.78 -13.68
C ILE A 134 41.81 -21.86 -13.01
N ALA A 135 41.62 -22.14 -11.71
CA ALA A 135 42.46 -23.08 -10.96
C ALA A 135 42.60 -24.47 -11.63
N PRO A 136 41.52 -25.23 -11.92
CA PRO A 136 41.65 -26.55 -12.56
C PRO A 136 42.20 -26.49 -13.99
N LEU A 137 41.99 -25.38 -14.70
CA LEU A 137 42.53 -25.17 -16.04
C LEU A 137 44.04 -24.93 -15.99
N MET A 138 44.52 -24.17 -15.00
CA MET A 138 45.94 -23.97 -14.73
C MET A 138 46.61 -25.30 -14.35
N ASP A 139 46.03 -26.08 -13.44
CA ASP A 139 46.55 -27.40 -13.07
C ASP A 139 46.68 -28.32 -14.29
N ALA A 140 45.70 -28.30 -15.20
CA ALA A 140 45.77 -29.08 -16.43
C ALA A 140 46.93 -28.62 -17.34
N VAL A 141 47.21 -27.32 -17.42
CA VAL A 141 48.36 -26.80 -18.18
C VAL A 141 49.67 -27.22 -17.53
N GLU A 142 49.80 -27.05 -16.22
CA GLU A 142 51.01 -27.38 -15.45
C GLU A 142 51.33 -28.87 -15.50
N LEU A 143 50.32 -29.74 -15.47
CA LEU A 143 50.47 -31.19 -15.60
C LEU A 143 50.62 -31.68 -17.05
N GLY A 144 50.62 -30.78 -18.04
CA GLY A 144 50.69 -31.13 -19.46
C GLY A 144 49.45 -31.90 -19.99
N ARG A 145 48.31 -31.74 -19.32
CA ARG A 145 47.01 -32.40 -19.61
C ARG A 145 45.98 -31.45 -20.25
N ALA A 146 46.39 -30.23 -20.59
CA ALA A 146 45.54 -29.25 -21.26
C ALA A 146 45.44 -29.57 -22.75
N ASN A 147 44.20 -29.59 -23.26
CA ASN A 147 43.94 -29.58 -24.69
C ASN A 147 43.68 -28.14 -25.16
N GLU A 148 43.53 -27.93 -26.46
CA GLU A 148 43.28 -26.60 -27.04
C GLU A 148 42.02 -25.92 -26.46
N GLN A 149 40.97 -26.70 -26.17
CA GLN A 149 39.75 -26.19 -25.54
C GLN A 149 40.01 -25.63 -24.13
N LYS A 150 40.76 -26.35 -23.29
CA LYS A 150 41.16 -25.91 -21.95
C LYS A 150 42.06 -24.67 -22.00
N LEU A 151 42.95 -24.57 -22.99
CA LEU A 151 43.79 -23.40 -23.20
C LEU A 151 42.96 -22.17 -23.63
N ALA A 152 41.99 -22.36 -24.53
CA ALA A 152 41.08 -21.30 -24.95
C ALA A 152 40.19 -20.83 -23.79
N ALA A 153 39.62 -21.76 -23.02
CA ALA A 153 38.85 -21.46 -21.81
C ALA A 153 39.70 -20.71 -20.77
N LEU A 154 40.94 -21.15 -20.54
CA LEU A 154 41.85 -20.48 -19.59
C LEU A 154 42.14 -19.04 -20.01
N LYS A 155 42.35 -18.80 -21.30
CA LYS A 155 42.56 -17.45 -21.84
C LYS A 155 41.29 -16.59 -21.66
N ALA A 156 40.12 -17.14 -21.99
CA ALA A 156 38.85 -16.43 -21.84
C ALA A 156 38.56 -16.04 -20.38
N TRP A 157 38.74 -16.97 -19.43
CA TRP A 157 38.54 -16.70 -18.01
C TRP A 157 39.56 -15.71 -17.43
N LYS A 158 40.82 -15.75 -17.88
CA LYS A 158 41.83 -14.76 -17.49
C LYS A 158 41.51 -13.35 -18.02
N ASN A 159 41.05 -13.24 -19.26
CA ASN A 159 40.60 -11.97 -19.82
C ASN A 159 39.38 -11.43 -19.05
N TYR A 160 38.37 -12.26 -18.82
CA TYR A 160 37.20 -11.89 -18.00
C TYR A 160 37.60 -11.38 -16.62
N ARG A 161 38.57 -12.03 -15.95
CA ARG A 161 39.08 -11.58 -14.65
C ARG A 161 39.80 -10.23 -14.74
N LEU A 162 40.52 -9.94 -15.82
CA LEU A 162 41.14 -8.64 -16.06
C LEU A 162 40.07 -7.57 -16.32
N ASP A 163 39.07 -7.86 -17.16
CA ASP A 163 37.95 -6.96 -17.42
C ASP A 163 37.21 -6.58 -16.12
N LEU A 164 37.11 -7.50 -15.15
CA LEU A 164 36.56 -7.22 -13.82
C LEU A 164 37.44 -6.31 -12.95
N VAL A 165 38.77 -6.36 -13.14
CA VAL A 165 39.73 -5.50 -12.43
C VAL A 165 39.67 -4.07 -12.99
N ASP A 166 39.41 -3.94 -14.29
CA ASP A 166 39.36 -2.67 -15.00
C ASP A 166 37.98 -1.98 -14.89
N LEU A 167 36.99 -2.60 -14.23
CA LEU A 167 35.65 -2.00 -14.00
C LEU A 167 35.68 -0.59 -13.39
N PRO A 168 36.55 -0.26 -12.42
CA PRO A 168 36.62 1.10 -11.86
C PRO A 168 37.12 2.15 -12.85
N GLU A 169 37.70 1.74 -13.99
CA GLU A 169 38.14 2.64 -15.05
C GLU A 169 37.01 2.98 -16.05
N GLN A 170 35.84 2.33 -15.93
CA GLN A 170 34.69 2.62 -16.79
C GLN A 170 34.07 3.98 -16.46
N ASP A 171 33.68 4.70 -17.50
CA ASP A 171 32.85 5.89 -17.37
C ASP A 171 31.51 5.52 -16.70
N GLY A 172 31.17 6.21 -15.62
CA GLY A 172 29.92 5.97 -14.89
C GLY A 172 30.05 5.08 -13.65
N TYR A 173 31.22 4.50 -13.39
CA TYR A 173 31.44 3.73 -12.16
C TYR A 173 31.25 4.60 -10.89
N PRO A 174 30.58 4.09 -9.83
CA PRO A 174 29.90 2.80 -9.67
C PRO A 174 28.40 2.83 -10.03
N LEU A 175 27.90 3.90 -10.64
CA LEU A 175 26.47 4.13 -10.90
C LEU A 175 25.95 3.39 -12.14
N ASP A 176 26.78 3.29 -13.17
CA ASP A 176 26.50 2.59 -14.42
C ASP A 176 27.72 1.74 -14.81
N ILE A 177 27.53 0.42 -14.90
CA ILE A 177 28.62 -0.54 -15.08
C ILE A 177 28.26 -1.52 -16.19
N ALA A 178 29.09 -1.54 -17.22
CA ALA A 178 29.06 -2.55 -18.26
C ALA A 178 29.79 -3.80 -17.78
N TRP A 179 29.05 -4.69 -17.11
CA TRP A 179 29.60 -5.95 -16.61
C TRP A 179 30.06 -6.86 -17.76
N PRO A 180 31.29 -7.41 -17.72
CA PRO A 180 31.73 -8.38 -18.70
C PRO A 180 30.88 -9.67 -18.60
N THR A 181 30.76 -10.39 -19.72
CA THR A 181 30.01 -11.65 -19.77
C THR A 181 30.93 -12.82 -19.38
N PRO A 182 30.54 -13.69 -18.44
CA PRO A 182 31.34 -14.85 -18.07
C PRO A 182 31.48 -15.81 -19.27
N PRO A 183 32.69 -16.38 -19.51
CA PRO A 183 32.90 -17.42 -20.52
C PRO A 183 32.10 -18.70 -20.21
N ALA A 184 31.84 -19.50 -21.26
CA ALA A 184 31.17 -20.81 -21.17
C ALA A 184 32.11 -21.94 -20.74
#